data_AF-A0A0H2V4S5-F1
#
_entry.id   AF-A0A0H2V4S5-F1
#
_cell.length_a   1.000
_cell.length_b   1.000
_cell.length_c   1.000
_cell.angle_alpha   90.00
_cell.angle_beta   90.00
_cell.angle_gamma   90.00
#
_symmetry.space_group_name_H-M   'P 1'
#
loop_
_entity.id
_entity.type
_entity.pdbx_description
1 polymer ?
#
loop_
_entity_poly.entity_id
_entity_poly.type
_entity_poly.pdbx_seq_one_letter_code
_entity_poly.pdbx_strand_id
1 'polypeptide(L)'
;MWIRPLQAELSDNTLALYAPNRFVLDWVRDKYLNNINGLLTSFCGADAPQLRFEVGTKPVTQTPQAAVTSNVAAPAQVAQTQPQRAAPSTRSGWDNVPAPAEPTYRSNVNVKHTFDNFVEGKSNQLARAAACQVADNPGGAYNPLFLYGGTGLGKTHLLHAVGNGIMARKPNAKVVYMHSERFVQDMVKALQNNAIEEFKRYYRSVDALLIDDIQFFAIKNDLRKSFSTPFTPCWKVSTDHSHLGSLFERDNGVEDRLKSRFGWGLTVAIEPPELETRVAILMKKADENDIRLPGEVAFFIAKRLRSNVRELEGALNRVIANANFTGRAITIDFVREALRDLLALQEKLVTIDNIQKTVAEYYKIKVADLLSKRRFPLGGASAPDGDGASERADYPQSARDWRCVWWA
;
A
#
# COMPACT_ATOMS: atom_id res chain seq x y z
N MET A 1 9.46 4.88 17.94
CA MET A 1 10.43 4.84 16.81
C MET A 1 10.85 6.24 16.33
N TRP A 2 10.16 7.31 16.70
CA TRP A 2 10.34 8.68 16.17
C TRP A 2 11.36 9.57 16.90
N ILE A 3 11.82 9.17 18.09
CA ILE A 3 12.81 9.92 18.89
C ILE A 3 14.26 9.50 18.55
N ARG A 4 14.47 8.22 18.18
CA ARG A 4 15.79 7.67 17.82
C ARG A 4 16.56 8.41 16.70
N PRO A 5 15.92 9.00 15.67
CA PRO A 5 16.66 9.71 14.62
C PRO A 5 16.97 11.18 14.94
N LEU A 6 16.62 11.68 16.14
CA LEU A 6 16.95 13.06 16.53
C LEU A 6 18.43 13.15 16.93
N GLN A 7 19.11 14.19 16.44
CA GLN A 7 20.47 14.52 16.88
C GLN A 7 20.40 15.67 17.87
N ALA A 8 21.10 15.56 18.99
CA ALA A 8 21.11 16.58 20.03
C ALA A 8 22.46 17.30 20.08
N GLU A 9 22.43 18.63 20.20
CA GLU A 9 23.59 19.47 20.41
C GLU A 9 23.33 20.45 21.54
N LEU A 10 24.22 20.46 22.53
CA LEU A 10 24.18 21.40 23.64
C LEU A 10 25.23 22.49 23.40
N SER A 11 24.78 23.74 23.27
CA SER A 11 25.67 24.91 23.18
C SER A 11 25.13 26.01 24.09
N ASP A 12 26.01 26.59 24.92
CA ASP A 12 25.75 27.79 25.74
C ASP A 12 24.35 27.83 26.39
N ASN A 13 23.97 26.75 27.07
CA ASN A 13 22.70 26.58 27.78
C ASN A 13 21.44 26.39 26.89
N THR A 14 21.62 26.05 25.62
CA THR A 14 20.53 25.67 24.69
C THR A 14 20.75 24.26 24.15
N LEU A 15 19.74 23.40 24.28
CA LEU A 15 19.72 22.07 23.70
C LEU A 15 18.95 22.10 22.38
N ALA A 16 19.67 22.02 21.27
CA ALA A 16 19.11 21.93 19.93
C ALA A 16 18.85 20.46 19.56
N LEU A 17 17.61 20.14 19.20
CA LEU A 17 17.19 18.84 18.68
C LEU A 17 16.95 18.95 17.17
N TYR A 18 17.82 18.32 16.40
CA TYR A 18 17.74 18.26 14.95
C TYR A 18 16.91 17.07 14.50
N ALA A 19 15.86 17.33 13.74
CA ALA A 19 15.02 16.31 13.12
C ALA A 19 15.32 16.16 11.63
N PRO A 20 15.26 14.93 11.08
CA PRO A 20 15.61 14.66 9.68
C PRO A 20 14.65 15.31 8.67
N ASN A 21 13.45 15.71 9.10
CA ASN A 21 12.49 16.46 8.30
C ASN A 21 11.52 17.22 9.21
N ARG A 22 10.82 18.21 8.64
CA ARG A 22 9.86 19.07 9.35
C ARG A 22 8.69 18.30 9.96
N PHE A 23 8.24 17.20 9.34
CA PHE A 23 7.15 16.38 9.87
C PHE A 23 7.54 15.70 11.19
N VAL A 24 8.74 15.12 11.27
CA VAL A 24 9.27 14.53 12.52
C VAL A 24 9.45 15.62 13.58
N LEU A 25 9.91 16.81 13.18
CA LEU A 25 10.05 17.95 14.09
C LEU A 25 8.71 18.38 14.69
N ASP A 26 7.69 18.59 13.84
CA ASP A 26 6.37 19.03 14.27
C ASP A 26 5.67 17.95 15.13
N TRP A 27 5.84 16.66 14.78
CA TRP A 27 5.29 15.55 15.55
C TRP A 27 5.96 15.39 16.93
N VAL A 28 7.29 15.51 17.00
CA VAL A 28 8.03 15.45 18.27
C VAL A 28 7.70 16.67 19.14
N ARG A 29 7.59 17.86 18.54
CA ARG A 29 7.19 19.08 19.23
C ARG A 29 5.77 18.98 19.79
N ASP A 30 4.81 18.49 19.02
CA ASP A 30 3.40 18.40 19.47
C ASP A 30 3.19 17.33 20.56
N LYS A 31 3.88 16.19 20.45
CA LYS A 31 3.63 15.04 21.34
C LYS A 31 4.60 14.90 22.52
N TYR A 32 5.83 15.40 22.39
CA TYR A 32 6.90 15.11 23.36
C TYR A 32 7.55 16.34 23.97
N LEU A 33 7.22 17.56 23.55
CA LEU A 33 7.81 18.79 24.11
C LEU A 33 7.66 18.87 25.63
N ASN A 34 6.46 18.63 26.15
CA ASN A 34 6.19 18.67 27.60
C ASN A 34 6.94 17.57 28.36
N ASN A 35 7.05 16.38 27.75
CA ASN A 35 7.77 15.26 28.36
C ASN A 35 9.29 15.51 28.36
N ILE A 36 9.85 16.07 27.29
CA ILE A 36 11.28 16.40 27.19
C ILE A 36 11.62 17.53 28.17
N ASN A 37 10.80 18.58 28.25
CA ASN A 37 10.98 19.64 29.25
C ASN A 37 10.90 19.10 30.68
N GLY A 38 9.89 18.25 30.98
CA GLY A 38 9.77 17.62 32.30
C GLY A 38 10.98 16.78 32.67
N LEU A 39 11.54 16.03 31.72
CA LEU A 39 12.77 15.28 31.92
C LEU A 39 13.98 16.21 32.14
N LEU A 40 14.14 17.27 31.34
CA LEU A 40 15.23 18.23 31.52
C LEU A 40 15.18 18.92 32.89
N THR A 41 14.00 19.33 33.36
CA THR A 41 13.85 19.89 34.71
C THR A 41 14.14 18.84 35.79
N SER A 42 13.76 17.57 35.58
CA SER A 42 14.06 16.51 36.55
C SER A 42 15.54 16.15 36.65
N PHE A 43 16.29 16.23 35.54
CA PHE A 43 17.70 15.85 35.49
C PHE A 43 18.65 17.02 35.77
N CYS A 44 18.28 18.24 35.37
CA CYS A 44 19.15 19.43 35.45
C CYS A 44 18.67 20.46 36.49
N GLY A 45 17.51 20.27 37.10
CA GLY A 45 16.99 21.18 38.13
C GLY A 45 16.81 22.61 37.63
N ALA A 46 17.40 23.58 38.33
CA ALA A 46 17.33 25.00 37.98
C ALA A 46 18.23 25.40 36.78
N ASP A 47 19.17 24.54 36.38
CA ASP A 47 20.10 24.77 35.27
C ASP A 47 19.64 24.06 33.98
N ALA A 48 18.32 23.92 33.79
CA ALA A 48 17.76 23.26 32.62
C ALA A 48 18.00 24.09 31.34
N PRO A 49 18.61 23.51 30.29
CA PRO A 49 18.87 24.23 29.05
C PRO A 49 17.58 24.50 28.25
N GLN A 50 17.54 25.62 27.54
CA GLN A 50 16.42 25.99 26.67
C GLN A 50 16.34 25.03 25.47
N LEU A 51 15.14 24.53 25.15
CA LEU A 51 14.94 23.62 24.02
C LEU A 51 14.72 24.38 22.71
N ARG A 52 15.52 24.04 21.69
CA ARG A 52 15.35 24.51 20.32
C ARG A 52 15.17 23.32 19.38
N PHE A 53 14.26 23.42 18.42
CA PHE A 53 14.03 22.36 17.42
C PHE A 53 14.38 22.89 16.04
N GLU A 54 15.22 22.16 15.31
CA GLU A 54 15.65 22.53 13.96
C GLU A 54 15.55 21.37 12.97
N VAL A 55 15.33 21.68 11.70
CA VAL A 55 15.31 20.67 10.63
C VAL A 55 16.71 20.58 10.05
N GLY A 56 17.33 19.40 10.09
CA GLY A 56 18.66 19.19 9.52
C GLY A 56 19.49 18.16 10.28
N THR A 57 20.80 18.25 10.13
CA THR A 57 21.83 17.46 10.83
C THR A 57 22.74 18.40 11.60
N LYS A 58 23.35 17.93 12.69
CA LYS A 58 24.25 18.73 13.53
C LYS A 58 25.32 19.44 12.68
N PRO A 59 25.55 20.77 12.82
CA PRO A 59 26.62 21.47 12.15
C PRO A 59 27.98 20.90 12.57
N VAL A 60 28.80 20.49 11.59
CA VAL A 60 30.17 20.06 11.83
C VAL A 60 31.03 21.32 12.04
N THR A 61 31.61 21.47 13.22
CA THR A 61 32.51 22.58 13.55
C THR A 61 33.74 22.53 12.64
N GLN A 62 33.76 23.35 11.59
CA GLN A 62 34.95 23.58 10.76
C GLN A 62 35.82 24.64 11.44
N THR A 63 37.07 24.30 11.69
CA THR A 63 38.12 25.21 12.16
C THR A 63 38.38 26.28 11.09
N PRO A 64 38.48 27.58 11.42
CA PRO A 64 38.67 28.62 10.41
C PRO A 64 40.14 28.70 9.99
N GLN A 65 40.41 28.41 8.71
CA GLN A 65 41.71 28.65 8.09
C GLN A 65 41.79 30.10 7.59
N ALA A 66 42.88 30.76 7.99
CA ALA A 66 43.10 32.19 7.88
C ALA A 66 43.02 32.76 6.45
N ALA A 67 42.41 33.93 6.35
CA ALA A 67 42.46 34.80 5.18
C ALA A 67 43.88 35.35 4.98
N VAL A 68 44.39 35.27 3.76
CA VAL A 68 45.51 36.08 3.28
C VAL A 68 44.98 37.13 2.31
N THR A 69 45.11 38.37 2.75
CA THR A 69 44.91 39.61 2.01
C THR A 69 46.05 39.83 1.02
N SER A 70 45.74 40.30 -0.17
CA SER A 70 46.67 41.02 -1.06
C SER A 70 45.89 41.87 -2.05
N ASN A 71 45.67 43.13 -1.70
CA ASN A 71 45.31 44.21 -2.62
C ASN A 71 46.56 44.65 -3.38
N VAL A 72 46.54 44.76 -4.71
CA VAL A 72 47.17 45.89 -5.44
C VAL A 72 46.38 46.19 -6.73
N ALA A 73 46.26 47.48 -7.01
CA ALA A 73 45.39 48.15 -7.96
C ALA A 73 45.76 48.03 -9.46
N ALA A 74 44.77 48.34 -10.31
CA ALA A 74 44.88 48.71 -11.73
C ALA A 74 45.34 50.20 -11.86
N PRO A 75 45.73 50.77 -13.04
CA PRO A 75 44.96 50.71 -14.30
C PRO A 75 45.71 50.72 -15.67
N ALA A 76 44.94 50.40 -16.73
CA ALA A 76 44.98 50.85 -18.14
C ALA A 76 46.20 50.58 -19.05
N GLN A 77 45.99 49.92 -20.21
CA GLN A 77 45.94 50.57 -21.55
C GLN A 77 45.77 49.57 -22.71
N VAL A 78 45.21 50.11 -23.80
CA VAL A 78 44.83 49.56 -25.10
C VAL A 78 46.03 49.24 -26.02
N ALA A 79 45.96 48.14 -26.79
CA ALA A 79 46.59 48.04 -28.12
C ALA A 79 46.07 46.82 -28.90
N GLN A 80 45.65 47.07 -30.14
CA GLN A 80 45.27 46.10 -31.17
C GLN A 80 46.53 45.47 -31.80
N THR A 81 46.48 44.20 -32.19
CA THR A 81 47.12 43.66 -33.41
C THR A 81 46.76 42.18 -33.61
N GLN A 82 46.39 41.84 -34.84
CA GLN A 82 46.34 40.49 -35.45
C GLN A 82 47.22 40.56 -36.71
N PRO A 83 47.57 39.46 -37.41
CA PRO A 83 47.60 38.05 -37.01
C PRO A 83 48.90 37.33 -37.44
N GLN A 84 49.39 36.34 -36.68
CA GLN A 84 50.34 35.35 -37.24
C GLN A 84 50.03 33.92 -36.81
N ARG A 85 50.13 33.05 -37.81
CA ARG A 85 49.67 31.67 -37.92
C ARG A 85 50.70 30.71 -37.31
N ALA A 86 50.27 29.93 -36.31
CA ALA A 86 50.98 28.75 -35.83
C ALA A 86 49.97 27.65 -35.43
N ALA A 87 50.34 26.40 -35.65
CA ALA A 87 49.50 25.20 -35.71
C ALA A 87 48.79 24.81 -34.39
N PRO A 88 47.70 24.02 -34.44
CA PRO A 88 46.81 23.82 -33.30
C PRO A 88 47.33 22.73 -32.34
N SER A 89 47.71 23.14 -31.13
CA SER A 89 47.80 22.27 -29.95
C SER A 89 46.46 22.31 -29.20
N THR A 90 45.73 21.20 -29.27
CA THR A 90 44.67 20.71 -28.39
C THR A 90 44.17 21.69 -27.31
N ARG A 91 43.10 22.41 -27.62
CA ARG A 91 42.21 23.02 -26.63
C ARG A 91 40.94 22.19 -26.54
N SER A 92 40.76 21.56 -25.39
CA SER A 92 39.52 20.97 -24.91
C SER A 92 38.42 22.04 -24.93
N GLY A 93 37.53 21.91 -25.91
CA GLY A 93 36.39 22.78 -26.13
C GLY A 93 35.44 22.75 -24.94
N TRP A 94 35.11 23.96 -24.49
CA TRP A 94 33.98 24.24 -23.62
C TRP A 94 32.70 24.11 -24.44
N ASP A 95 32.28 22.87 -24.68
CA ASP A 95 30.93 22.52 -25.13
C ASP A 95 30.56 21.22 -24.42
N ASN A 96 30.36 21.33 -23.11
CA ASN A 96 29.68 20.30 -22.35
C ASN A 96 28.92 20.98 -21.22
N VAL A 97 27.90 21.75 -21.60
CA VAL A 97 26.78 21.99 -20.69
C VAL A 97 26.16 20.61 -20.47
N PRO A 98 26.19 20.04 -19.25
CA PRO A 98 25.48 18.80 -19.02
C PRO A 98 24.02 19.04 -19.38
N ALA A 99 23.48 18.24 -20.29
CA ALA A 99 22.04 18.14 -20.44
C ALA A 99 21.41 18.04 -19.02
N PRO A 100 20.27 18.70 -18.75
CA PRO A 100 19.65 18.63 -17.43
C PRO A 100 19.59 17.17 -17.02
N ALA A 101 20.22 16.83 -15.89
CA ALA A 101 20.30 15.46 -15.41
C ALA A 101 18.90 14.85 -15.51
N GLU A 102 18.75 13.81 -16.33
CA GLU A 102 17.44 13.15 -16.44
C GLU A 102 16.96 12.82 -15.03
N PRO A 103 15.69 13.13 -14.69
CA PRO A 103 15.17 12.83 -13.37
C PRO A 103 15.44 11.36 -13.07
N THR A 104 16.17 11.10 -11.98
CA THR A 104 16.63 9.76 -11.62
C THR A 104 15.41 8.86 -11.40
N TYR A 105 15.14 8.02 -12.39
CA TYR A 105 13.94 7.20 -12.43
C TYR A 105 14.15 5.95 -11.58
N ARG A 106 13.37 5.80 -10.50
CA ARG A 106 13.37 4.58 -9.69
C ARG A 106 12.06 3.85 -9.90
N SER A 107 12.15 2.71 -10.58
CA SER A 107 10.98 1.91 -10.94
C SER A 107 10.20 1.39 -9.71
N ASN A 108 10.87 1.16 -8.58
CA ASN A 108 10.31 0.62 -7.33
C ASN A 108 9.52 -0.70 -7.51
N VAL A 109 9.68 -1.38 -8.64
CA VAL A 109 9.07 -2.69 -8.89
C VAL A 109 9.87 -3.77 -8.15
N ASN A 110 9.16 -4.67 -7.45
CA ASN A 110 9.79 -5.81 -6.80
C ASN A 110 10.08 -6.90 -7.83
N VAL A 111 11.36 -7.15 -8.10
CA VAL A 111 11.85 -8.15 -9.08
C VAL A 111 11.42 -9.58 -8.71
N LYS A 112 11.14 -9.86 -7.43
CA LYS A 112 10.70 -11.19 -6.98
C LYS A 112 9.28 -11.53 -7.41
N HIS A 113 8.46 -10.58 -7.83
CA HIS A 113 7.07 -10.84 -8.19
C HIS A 113 6.94 -10.92 -9.72
N THR A 114 6.94 -12.14 -10.27
CA THR A 114 6.84 -12.38 -11.72
C THR A 114 5.59 -13.20 -12.05
N PHE A 115 5.28 -13.37 -13.34
CA PHE A 115 4.15 -14.22 -13.75
C PHE A 115 4.42 -15.71 -13.54
N ASP A 116 5.69 -16.12 -13.47
CA ASP A 116 6.12 -17.52 -13.33
C ASP A 116 5.97 -18.04 -11.89
N ASN A 117 6.01 -17.12 -10.92
CA ASN A 117 5.81 -17.44 -9.52
C ASN A 117 4.43 -17.04 -8.99
N PHE A 118 3.55 -16.59 -9.89
CA PHE A 118 2.13 -16.44 -9.61
C PHE A 118 1.39 -17.72 -10.01
N VAL A 119 0.84 -18.42 -9.02
CA VAL A 119 0.11 -19.67 -9.25
C VAL A 119 -1.29 -19.38 -9.80
N GLU A 120 -1.55 -19.87 -11.01
CA GLU A 120 -2.85 -19.74 -11.67
C GLU A 120 -3.87 -20.72 -11.09
N GLY A 121 -5.11 -20.25 -10.95
CA GLY A 121 -6.28 -21.05 -10.63
C GLY A 121 -7.55 -20.38 -11.16
N LYS A 122 -8.69 -21.08 -11.11
CA LYS A 122 -9.96 -20.55 -11.64
C LYS A 122 -10.32 -19.15 -11.10
N SER A 123 -10.01 -18.90 -9.83
CA SER A 123 -10.32 -17.65 -9.12
C SER A 123 -9.47 -16.44 -9.55
N ASN A 124 -8.36 -16.67 -10.27
CA ASN A 124 -7.41 -15.62 -10.66
C ASN A 124 -6.95 -15.69 -12.13
N GLN A 125 -7.43 -16.69 -12.89
CA GLN A 125 -7.03 -16.94 -14.27
C GLN A 125 -7.28 -15.73 -15.17
N LEU A 126 -8.47 -15.12 -15.10
CA LEU A 126 -8.79 -13.95 -15.91
C LEU A 126 -7.89 -12.75 -15.55
N ALA A 127 -7.62 -12.55 -14.26
CA ALA A 127 -6.75 -11.47 -13.79
C ALA A 127 -5.30 -11.64 -14.25
N ARG A 128 -4.79 -12.88 -14.17
CA ARG A 128 -3.45 -13.22 -14.68
C ARG A 128 -3.37 -13.03 -16.19
N ALA A 129 -4.34 -13.52 -16.95
CA ALA A 129 -4.38 -13.38 -18.41
C ALA A 129 -4.43 -11.91 -18.84
N ALA A 130 -5.29 -11.12 -18.20
CA ALA A 130 -5.39 -9.68 -18.43
C ALA A 130 -4.06 -8.96 -18.12
N ALA A 131 -3.44 -9.30 -16.98
CA ALA A 131 -2.16 -8.74 -16.58
C ALA A 131 -1.03 -9.10 -17.57
N CYS A 132 -0.94 -10.36 -18.00
CA CYS A 132 0.00 -10.77 -19.05
C CYS A 132 -0.23 -9.97 -20.33
N GLN A 133 -1.48 -9.84 -20.79
CA GLN A 133 -1.80 -9.11 -22.02
C GLN A 133 -1.38 -7.63 -21.94
N VAL A 134 -1.52 -6.98 -20.79
CA VAL A 134 -1.07 -5.60 -20.59
C VAL A 134 0.45 -5.49 -20.51
N ALA A 135 1.13 -6.49 -19.93
CA ALA A 135 2.59 -6.55 -19.94
C ALA A 135 3.15 -6.73 -21.36
N ASP A 136 2.43 -7.49 -22.18
CA ASP A 136 2.80 -7.82 -23.55
C ASP A 136 2.62 -6.65 -24.50
N ASN A 137 1.50 -5.93 -24.37
CA ASN A 137 1.13 -4.79 -25.20
C ASN A 137 0.73 -3.59 -24.31
N PRO A 138 1.71 -2.93 -23.65
CA PRO A 138 1.44 -1.78 -22.80
C PRO A 138 0.84 -0.64 -23.65
N GLY A 139 -0.30 -0.09 -23.20
CA GLY A 139 -1.04 0.96 -23.91
C GLY A 139 -2.08 0.47 -24.93
N GLY A 140 -2.31 -0.85 -25.03
CA GLY A 140 -3.33 -1.43 -25.91
C GLY A 140 -4.78 -1.35 -25.40
N ALA A 141 -5.66 -2.21 -25.92
CA ALA A 141 -7.12 -2.16 -25.73
C ALA A 141 -7.62 -2.33 -24.28
N TYR A 142 -6.78 -2.82 -23.36
CA TYR A 142 -7.15 -3.10 -21.97
C TYR A 142 -6.58 -2.07 -20.98
N ASN A 143 -6.25 -0.87 -21.47
CA ASN A 143 -5.72 0.22 -20.67
C ASN A 143 -6.82 1.26 -20.37
N PRO A 144 -7.08 1.61 -19.11
CA PRO A 144 -6.49 1.05 -17.89
C PRO A 144 -7.00 -0.36 -17.54
N LEU A 145 -6.13 -1.20 -16.96
CA LEU A 145 -6.51 -2.49 -16.36
C LEU A 145 -6.67 -2.31 -14.84
N PHE A 146 -7.84 -2.69 -14.34
CA PHE A 146 -8.24 -2.68 -12.94
C PHE A 146 -8.33 -4.08 -12.36
N LEU A 147 -7.54 -4.35 -11.33
CA LEU A 147 -7.61 -5.56 -10.52
C LEU A 147 -8.26 -5.26 -9.17
N TYR A 148 -9.26 -6.07 -8.79
CA TYR A 148 -9.98 -5.89 -7.52
C TYR A 148 -10.27 -7.20 -6.81
N GLY A 149 -10.49 -7.12 -5.50
CA GLY A 149 -10.74 -8.29 -4.64
C GLY A 149 -10.22 -8.06 -3.22
N GLY A 150 -10.54 -8.99 -2.33
CA GLY A 150 -10.14 -8.96 -0.92
C GLY A 150 -8.63 -8.87 -0.67
N THR A 151 -8.24 -8.69 0.58
CA THR A 151 -6.82 -8.59 0.98
C THR A 151 -6.08 -9.91 0.75
N GLY A 152 -4.81 -9.83 0.35
CA GLY A 152 -3.98 -11.02 0.20
C GLY A 152 -4.41 -11.98 -0.92
N LEU A 153 -4.99 -11.48 -2.02
CA LEU A 153 -5.36 -12.29 -3.19
C LEU A 153 -4.37 -12.19 -4.36
N GLY A 154 -3.25 -11.47 -4.17
CA GLY A 154 -2.20 -11.37 -5.19
C GLY A 154 -2.29 -10.16 -6.13
N LYS A 155 -3.11 -9.15 -5.82
CA LYS A 155 -3.18 -7.88 -6.57
C LYS A 155 -1.80 -7.22 -6.73
N THR A 156 -1.11 -6.98 -5.62
CA THR A 156 0.25 -6.42 -5.58
C THR A 156 1.25 -7.29 -6.33
N HIS A 157 1.12 -8.62 -6.24
CA HIS A 157 1.97 -9.55 -7.00
C HIS A 157 1.79 -9.35 -8.49
N LEU A 158 0.54 -9.43 -9.00
CA LEU A 158 0.24 -9.22 -10.42
C LEU A 158 0.68 -7.84 -10.89
N LEU A 159 0.47 -6.80 -10.09
CA LEU A 159 0.89 -5.44 -10.41
C LEU A 159 2.40 -5.34 -10.64
N HIS A 160 3.20 -5.93 -9.75
CA HIS A 160 4.65 -6.01 -9.95
C HIS A 160 5.06 -6.93 -11.11
N ALA A 161 4.34 -8.04 -11.32
CA ALA A 161 4.58 -8.95 -12.43
C ALA A 161 4.39 -8.26 -13.79
N VAL A 162 3.38 -7.39 -13.93
CA VAL A 162 3.21 -6.55 -15.12
C VAL A 162 4.42 -5.63 -15.31
N GLY A 163 4.85 -4.94 -14.26
CA GLY A 163 6.03 -4.08 -14.32
C GLY A 163 7.29 -4.82 -14.76
N ASN A 164 7.56 -5.97 -14.15
CA ASN A 164 8.68 -6.84 -14.52
C ASN A 164 8.55 -7.36 -15.96
N GLY A 165 7.35 -7.73 -16.41
CA GLY A 165 7.10 -8.18 -17.78
C GLY A 165 7.36 -7.08 -18.82
N ILE A 166 6.96 -5.84 -18.53
CA ILE A 166 7.24 -4.67 -19.40
C ILE A 166 8.75 -4.41 -19.47
N MET A 167 9.43 -4.40 -18.32
CA MET A 167 10.88 -4.16 -18.25
C MET A 167 11.69 -5.27 -18.93
N ALA A 168 11.24 -6.53 -18.86
CA ALA A 168 11.88 -7.64 -19.53
C ALA A 168 11.82 -7.53 -21.06
N ARG A 169 10.73 -6.98 -21.61
CA ARG A 169 10.53 -6.79 -23.06
C ARG A 169 11.15 -5.50 -23.57
N LYS A 170 11.09 -4.44 -22.76
CA LYS A 170 11.61 -3.10 -23.06
C LYS A 170 12.55 -2.69 -21.92
N PRO A 171 13.86 -2.99 -22.01
CA PRO A 171 14.83 -2.68 -20.96
C PRO A 171 14.93 -1.19 -20.61
N ASN A 172 14.61 -0.31 -21.57
CA ASN A 172 14.62 1.15 -21.38
C ASN A 172 13.24 1.72 -20.97
N ALA A 173 12.26 0.86 -20.68
CA ALA A 173 10.93 1.33 -20.30
C ALA A 173 10.94 2.02 -18.94
N LYS A 174 10.32 3.19 -18.88
CA LYS A 174 10.06 3.98 -17.68
C LYS A 174 8.80 3.43 -17.00
N VAL A 175 8.97 2.42 -16.14
CA VAL A 175 7.90 1.84 -15.31
C VAL A 175 7.96 2.36 -13.87
N VAL A 176 6.93 3.03 -13.36
CA VAL A 176 6.87 3.50 -11.95
C VAL A 176 5.82 2.74 -11.17
N TYR A 177 6.24 2.14 -10.05
CA TYR A 177 5.36 1.61 -9.02
C TYR A 177 5.24 2.58 -7.83
N MET A 178 4.02 2.77 -7.34
CA MET A 178 3.73 3.49 -6.09
C MET A 178 2.38 3.14 -5.48
N HIS A 179 2.25 3.39 -4.18
CA HIS A 179 0.94 3.42 -3.52
C HIS A 179 0.21 4.73 -3.84
N SER A 180 -1.12 4.65 -3.89
CA SER A 180 -2.02 5.80 -4.09
C SER A 180 -1.74 7.00 -3.17
N GLU A 181 -1.42 6.75 -1.90
CA GLU A 181 -1.11 7.80 -0.92
C GLU A 181 0.08 8.66 -1.37
N ARG A 182 1.14 8.03 -1.88
CA ARG A 182 2.33 8.73 -2.37
C ARG A 182 2.00 9.61 -3.58
N PHE A 183 1.19 9.09 -4.51
CA PHE A 183 0.74 9.86 -5.67
C PHE A 183 0.01 11.14 -5.24
N VAL A 184 -0.88 11.05 -4.24
CA VAL A 184 -1.57 12.21 -3.67
C VAL A 184 -0.59 13.17 -3.00
N GLN A 185 0.35 12.66 -2.19
CA GLN A 185 1.35 13.49 -1.53
C GLN A 185 2.21 14.27 -2.54
N ASP A 186 2.64 13.63 -3.63
CA ASP A 186 3.44 14.26 -4.67
C ASP A 186 2.62 15.32 -5.43
N MET A 187 1.34 15.05 -5.68
CA MET A 187 0.41 16.03 -6.27
C MET A 187 0.21 17.25 -5.35
N VAL A 188 -0.01 17.03 -4.05
CA VAL A 188 -0.19 18.11 -3.06
C VAL A 188 1.05 18.99 -3.00
N LYS A 189 2.25 18.39 -2.97
CA LYS A 189 3.51 19.13 -3.00
C LYS A 189 3.67 19.95 -4.28
N ALA A 190 3.31 19.38 -5.43
CA ALA A 190 3.36 20.09 -6.71
C ALA A 190 2.41 21.28 -6.74
N LEU A 191 1.21 21.15 -6.16
CA LEU A 191 0.26 22.27 -6.02
C LEU A 191 0.80 23.35 -5.08
N GLN A 192 1.36 22.98 -3.93
CA GLN A 192 1.94 23.92 -2.96
C GLN A 192 3.12 24.71 -3.54
N ASN A 193 3.91 24.08 -4.41
CA ASN A 193 5.10 24.67 -5.02
C ASN A 193 4.83 25.30 -6.40
N ASN A 194 3.56 25.40 -6.84
CA ASN A 194 3.19 25.85 -8.19
C ASN A 194 3.87 25.07 -9.33
N ALA A 195 4.24 23.80 -9.10
CA ALA A 195 4.97 22.92 -10.01
C ALA A 195 4.07 21.82 -10.62
N ILE A 196 2.76 22.09 -10.79
CA ILE A 196 1.80 21.08 -11.27
C ILE A 196 2.06 20.62 -12.71
N GLU A 197 2.64 21.47 -13.56
CA GLU A 197 3.01 21.09 -14.92
C GLU A 197 4.22 20.15 -14.96
N GLU A 198 5.16 20.31 -14.04
CA GLU A 198 6.29 19.38 -13.89
C GLU A 198 5.81 18.01 -13.41
N PHE A 199 4.87 17.99 -12.45
CA PHE A 199 4.19 16.77 -12.00
C PHE A 199 3.53 16.05 -13.18
N LYS A 200 2.71 16.76 -13.98
CA LYS A 200 2.07 16.17 -15.17
C LYS A 200 3.10 15.65 -16.17
N ARG A 201 4.15 16.43 -16.45
CA ARG A 201 5.21 16.04 -17.39
C ARG A 201 5.93 14.77 -16.93
N TYR A 202 6.25 14.67 -15.63
CA TYR A 202 6.87 13.48 -15.06
C TYR A 202 6.00 12.24 -15.27
N TYR A 203 4.74 12.26 -14.85
CA TYR A 203 3.86 11.10 -14.97
C TYR A 203 3.40 10.79 -16.41
N ARG A 204 3.46 11.77 -17.33
CA ARG A 204 3.26 11.52 -18.77
C ARG A 204 4.49 10.96 -19.48
N SER A 205 5.67 11.12 -18.89
CA SER A 205 6.93 10.62 -19.47
C SER A 205 7.17 9.13 -19.20
N VAL A 206 6.30 8.48 -18.44
CA VAL A 206 6.43 7.07 -18.07
C VAL A 206 5.73 6.18 -19.10
N ASP A 207 6.33 5.03 -19.39
CA ASP A 207 5.74 4.00 -20.24
C ASP A 207 4.66 3.20 -19.51
N ALA A 208 4.78 3.09 -18.18
CA ALA A 208 3.76 2.47 -17.35
C ALA A 208 3.75 3.08 -15.93
N LEU A 209 2.57 3.50 -15.49
CA LEU A 209 2.31 3.85 -14.09
C LEU A 209 1.55 2.70 -13.43
N LEU A 210 2.09 2.14 -12.36
CA LEU A 210 1.49 1.07 -11.56
C LEU A 210 1.08 1.64 -10.19
N ILE A 211 -0.23 1.74 -9.93
CA ILE A 211 -0.75 2.28 -8.67
C ILE A 211 -1.40 1.17 -7.85
N ASP A 212 -0.87 0.94 -6.65
CA ASP A 212 -1.43 0.01 -5.67
C ASP A 212 -2.27 0.76 -4.61
N ASP A 213 -3.10 -0.01 -3.91
CA ASP A 213 -3.93 0.42 -2.79
C ASP A 213 -4.79 1.68 -3.05
N ILE A 214 -5.45 1.77 -4.21
CA ILE A 214 -6.28 2.94 -4.56
C ILE A 214 -7.44 3.14 -3.54
N GLN A 215 -7.76 2.16 -2.68
CA GLN A 215 -8.80 2.31 -1.64
C GLN A 215 -8.53 3.48 -0.66
N PHE A 216 -7.27 3.89 -0.49
CA PHE A 216 -6.94 5.04 0.35
C PHE A 216 -7.49 6.37 -0.20
N PHE A 217 -7.88 6.44 -1.48
CA PHE A 217 -8.58 7.61 -2.03
C PHE A 217 -10.00 7.79 -1.45
N ALA A 218 -10.66 6.71 -1.01
CA ALA A 218 -12.08 6.75 -0.62
C ALA A 218 -12.32 7.17 0.85
N ILE A 219 -11.29 7.15 1.70
CA ILE A 219 -11.48 7.20 3.17
C ILE A 219 -11.45 8.63 3.75
N LYS A 220 -11.08 9.65 2.99
CA LYS A 220 -10.97 11.04 3.51
C LYS A 220 -12.13 11.94 3.09
N ASN A 221 -13.25 11.86 3.80
CA ASN A 221 -14.36 12.80 3.68
C ASN A 221 -13.97 14.27 3.97
N ASP A 222 -12.94 14.51 4.79
CA ASP A 222 -12.47 15.88 5.09
C ASP A 222 -11.62 16.52 3.98
N LEU A 223 -10.94 15.74 3.13
CA LEU A 223 -10.25 16.29 1.95
C LEU A 223 -11.18 16.46 0.74
N ARG A 224 -12.34 15.81 0.72
CA ARG A 224 -13.23 15.80 -0.45
C ARG A 224 -13.78 17.18 -0.83
N LYS A 225 -13.87 18.13 0.12
CA LYS A 225 -14.35 19.51 -0.13
C LYS A 225 -13.29 20.47 -0.68
N SER A 226 -12.01 20.31 -0.31
CA SER A 226 -10.92 21.18 -0.82
C SER A 226 -10.23 20.62 -2.06
N PHE A 227 -10.47 19.35 -2.42
CA PHE A 227 -9.71 18.66 -3.46
C PHE A 227 -10.54 18.22 -4.69
N SER A 228 -11.85 18.43 -4.77
CA SER A 228 -12.66 17.98 -5.92
C SER A 228 -12.37 18.75 -7.22
N THR A 229 -12.21 20.07 -7.13
CA THR A 229 -12.00 20.95 -8.30
C THR A 229 -10.59 20.86 -8.92
N PRO A 230 -9.50 20.72 -8.14
CA PRO A 230 -8.15 20.51 -8.69
C PRO A 230 -7.92 19.11 -9.31
N PHE A 231 -8.69 18.10 -8.89
CA PHE A 231 -8.48 16.70 -9.29
C PHE A 231 -8.94 16.42 -10.72
N THR A 232 -10.03 17.05 -11.15
CA THR A 232 -10.71 16.74 -12.41
C THR A 232 -9.93 17.17 -13.67
N PRO A 233 -9.25 18.33 -13.71
CA PRO A 233 -8.44 18.72 -14.86
C PRO A 233 -7.15 17.91 -14.99
N CYS A 234 -6.52 17.53 -13.86
CA CYS A 234 -5.23 16.85 -13.87
C CYS A 234 -5.36 15.38 -14.25
N TRP A 235 -6.40 14.69 -13.76
CA TRP A 235 -6.71 13.31 -14.16
C TRP A 235 -7.07 13.19 -15.65
N LYS A 236 -7.75 14.20 -16.23
CA LYS A 236 -8.04 14.29 -17.67
C LYS A 236 -6.79 14.41 -18.54
N VAL A 237 -5.71 14.93 -17.97
CA VAL A 237 -4.46 15.28 -18.66
C VAL A 237 -3.45 14.12 -18.57
N SER A 238 -3.49 13.31 -17.52
CA SER A 238 -2.67 12.10 -17.35
C SER A 238 -3.30 10.84 -17.97
N THR A 239 -4.18 10.95 -18.99
CA THR A 239 -4.90 9.78 -19.52
C THR A 239 -4.60 9.44 -20.98
N ASP A 240 -3.77 10.22 -21.66
CA ASP A 240 -3.53 9.99 -23.09
C ASP A 240 -2.57 8.81 -23.37
N HIS A 241 -1.76 8.34 -22.40
CA HIS A 241 -0.86 7.19 -22.58
C HIS A 241 -0.64 6.40 -21.27
N SER A 242 -0.87 5.07 -21.32
CA SER A 242 -0.41 3.98 -20.42
C SER A 242 -0.45 4.15 -18.89
N HIS A 243 -1.58 3.78 -18.25
CA HIS A 243 -1.70 3.77 -16.78
C HIS A 243 -2.41 2.50 -16.26
N LEU A 244 -1.68 1.65 -15.51
CA LEU A 244 -2.17 0.43 -14.86
C LEU A 244 -2.56 0.75 -13.40
N GLY A 245 -3.82 0.57 -13.00
CA GLY A 245 -4.28 0.92 -11.65
C GLY A 245 -5.14 -0.17 -11.04
N SER A 246 -4.93 -0.57 -9.77
CA SER A 246 -5.75 -1.57 -9.08
C SER A 246 -6.90 -0.94 -8.28
N LEU A 247 -8.17 -1.37 -8.37
CA LEU A 247 -9.20 -0.95 -7.38
C LEU A 247 -10.52 -1.80 -7.28
N PHE A 248 -10.89 -2.09 -6.00
CA PHE A 248 -12.22 -2.09 -5.30
C PHE A 248 -13.20 -3.28 -5.18
N GLU A 249 -13.64 -3.52 -3.93
CA GLU A 249 -14.95 -4.08 -3.56
C GLU A 249 -16.02 -2.97 -3.59
N ARG A 250 -17.14 -3.17 -4.28
CA ARG A 250 -18.20 -2.16 -4.47
C ARG A 250 -18.71 -1.54 -3.14
N ASP A 251 -18.37 -0.27 -2.84
CA ASP A 251 -19.33 0.74 -2.30
C ASP A 251 -18.89 2.24 -2.20
N ASN A 252 -19.82 3.11 -2.62
CA ASN A 252 -20.19 4.50 -2.22
C ASN A 252 -19.23 5.70 -2.09
N GLY A 253 -17.90 5.55 -2.06
CA GLY A 253 -17.00 6.69 -1.77
C GLY A 253 -16.40 7.45 -2.98
N VAL A 254 -16.41 6.81 -4.15
CA VAL A 254 -15.67 7.28 -5.35
C VAL A 254 -16.52 8.24 -6.18
N GLU A 255 -15.94 9.36 -6.66
CA GLU A 255 -16.61 10.31 -7.56
C GLU A 255 -17.15 9.60 -8.81
N ASP A 256 -18.37 9.92 -9.24
CA ASP A 256 -19.05 9.24 -10.35
C ASP A 256 -18.27 9.32 -11.68
N ARG A 257 -17.40 10.32 -11.83
CA ARG A 257 -16.47 10.46 -12.97
C ARG A 257 -15.36 9.42 -12.98
N LEU A 258 -14.84 9.05 -11.80
CA LEU A 258 -13.88 7.95 -11.67
C LEU A 258 -14.57 6.63 -11.97
N LYS A 259 -15.80 6.40 -11.46
CA LYS A 259 -16.61 5.21 -11.80
C LYS A 259 -16.85 5.09 -13.31
N SER A 260 -17.19 6.19 -13.98
CA SER A 260 -17.43 6.22 -15.43
C SER A 260 -16.17 5.88 -16.24
N ARG A 261 -14.99 6.34 -15.82
CA ARG A 261 -13.71 5.99 -16.47
C ARG A 261 -13.25 4.57 -16.14
N PHE A 262 -13.50 4.09 -14.92
CA PHE A 262 -13.30 2.69 -14.55
C PHE A 262 -14.16 1.75 -15.40
N GLY A 263 -15.34 2.20 -15.82
CA GLY A 263 -16.22 1.46 -16.72
C GLY A 263 -15.76 1.33 -18.18
N TRP A 264 -14.79 2.14 -18.65
CA TRP A 264 -14.24 2.03 -20.01
C TRP A 264 -12.96 1.17 -20.06
N GLY A 265 -12.26 1.02 -18.92
CA GLY A 265 -11.11 0.12 -18.79
C GLY A 265 -11.50 -1.35 -18.60
N LEU A 266 -10.52 -2.25 -18.64
CA LEU A 266 -10.75 -3.66 -18.31
C LEU A 266 -10.76 -3.83 -16.79
N THR A 267 -11.89 -4.21 -16.21
CA THR A 267 -12.02 -4.44 -14.76
C THR A 267 -12.17 -5.93 -14.49
N VAL A 268 -11.28 -6.49 -13.66
CA VAL A 268 -11.19 -7.93 -13.39
C VAL A 268 -11.16 -8.20 -11.88
N ALA A 269 -12.06 -9.08 -11.44
CA ALA A 269 -12.09 -9.58 -10.08
C ALA A 269 -11.03 -10.66 -9.85
N ILE A 270 -10.47 -10.67 -8.65
CA ILE A 270 -9.67 -11.77 -8.11
C ILE A 270 -10.43 -12.32 -6.91
N GLU A 271 -10.72 -13.60 -6.97
CA GLU A 271 -11.47 -14.31 -5.93
C GLU A 271 -10.54 -15.17 -5.06
N PRO A 272 -10.96 -15.52 -3.83
CA PRO A 272 -10.23 -16.45 -2.98
C PRO A 272 -9.93 -17.79 -3.67
N PRO A 273 -8.69 -18.31 -3.56
CA PRO A 273 -8.30 -19.54 -4.24
C PRO A 273 -8.99 -20.79 -3.68
N GLU A 274 -9.32 -21.73 -4.58
CA GLU A 274 -9.79 -23.08 -4.25
C GLU A 274 -8.70 -23.91 -3.53
N LEU A 275 -9.07 -25.05 -2.95
CA LEU A 275 -8.15 -25.89 -2.18
C LEU A 275 -6.92 -26.30 -3.01
N GLU A 276 -7.14 -26.73 -4.25
CA GLU A 276 -6.08 -27.14 -5.17
C GLU A 276 -5.08 -26.01 -5.40
N THR A 277 -5.57 -24.81 -5.71
CA THR A 277 -4.73 -23.62 -5.90
C THR A 277 -4.00 -23.23 -4.61
N ARG A 278 -4.63 -23.35 -3.43
CA ARG A 278 -3.95 -23.09 -2.15
C ARG A 278 -2.79 -24.06 -1.89
N VAL A 279 -2.97 -25.34 -2.21
CA VAL A 279 -1.90 -26.35 -2.10
C VAL A 279 -0.75 -26.01 -3.05
N ALA A 280 -1.07 -25.70 -4.32
CA ALA A 280 -0.08 -25.32 -5.30
C ALA A 280 0.69 -24.05 -4.91
N ILE A 281 0.02 -23.05 -4.34
CA ILE A 281 0.66 -21.85 -3.78
C ILE A 281 1.64 -22.21 -2.66
N LEU A 282 1.23 -23.04 -1.69
CA LEU A 282 2.10 -23.45 -0.59
C LEU A 282 3.34 -24.21 -1.09
N MET A 283 3.17 -25.12 -2.06
CA MET A 283 4.29 -25.85 -2.64
C MET A 283 5.23 -24.91 -3.38
N LYS A 284 4.71 -24.04 -4.27
CA LYS A 284 5.51 -23.06 -5.00
C LYS A 284 6.29 -22.13 -4.06
N LYS A 285 5.66 -21.68 -2.97
CA LYS A 285 6.32 -20.84 -1.96
C LYS A 285 7.33 -21.60 -1.13
N ALA A 286 7.13 -22.89 -0.87
CA ALA A 286 8.13 -23.72 -0.19
C ALA A 286 9.35 -23.94 -1.08
N ASP A 287 9.14 -24.19 -2.38
CA ASP A 287 10.21 -24.31 -3.38
C ASP A 287 11.01 -23.01 -3.51
N GLU A 288 10.34 -21.85 -3.52
CA GLU A 288 10.99 -20.52 -3.52
C GLU A 288 11.88 -20.26 -2.29
N ASN A 289 11.62 -20.96 -1.18
CA ASN A 289 12.39 -20.85 0.06
C ASN A 289 13.37 -22.02 0.25
N ASP A 290 13.56 -22.86 -0.78
CA ASP A 290 14.41 -24.05 -0.74
C ASP A 290 14.02 -25.06 0.37
N ILE A 291 12.73 -25.13 0.70
CA ILE A 291 12.20 -26.02 1.73
C ILE A 291 11.40 -27.17 1.09
N ARG A 292 11.79 -28.40 1.42
CA ARG A 292 11.04 -29.58 1.02
C ARG A 292 9.77 -29.71 1.88
N LEU A 293 8.63 -29.29 1.33
CA LEU A 293 7.32 -29.45 1.95
C LEU A 293 6.60 -30.69 1.40
N PRO A 294 6.31 -31.73 2.22
CA PRO A 294 5.53 -32.88 1.75
C PRO A 294 4.11 -32.47 1.32
N GLY A 295 3.61 -33.05 0.22
CA GLY A 295 2.30 -32.70 -0.35
C GLY A 295 1.14 -32.92 0.63
N GLU A 296 1.22 -33.96 1.48
CA GLU A 296 0.24 -34.21 2.54
C GLU A 296 0.20 -33.09 3.60
N VAL A 297 1.35 -32.48 3.90
CA VAL A 297 1.46 -31.37 4.84
C VAL A 297 0.92 -30.09 4.20
N ALA A 298 1.26 -29.82 2.94
CA ALA A 298 0.69 -28.70 2.18
C ALA A 298 -0.84 -28.80 2.12
N PHE A 299 -1.38 -30.00 1.84
CA PHE A 299 -2.81 -30.28 1.86
C PHE A 299 -3.42 -30.05 3.24
N PHE A 300 -2.77 -30.50 4.32
CA PHE A 300 -3.22 -30.30 5.69
C PHE A 300 -3.35 -28.81 6.03
N ILE A 301 -2.34 -28.01 5.71
CA ILE A 301 -2.33 -26.55 5.93
C ILE A 301 -3.43 -25.88 5.10
N ALA A 302 -3.50 -26.16 3.79
CA ALA A 302 -4.47 -25.55 2.87
C ALA A 302 -5.93 -25.92 3.19
N LYS A 303 -6.18 -27.09 3.80
CA LYS A 303 -7.52 -27.53 4.21
C LYS A 303 -8.06 -26.73 5.40
N ARG A 304 -7.16 -26.36 6.32
CA ARG A 304 -7.50 -25.59 7.53
C ARG A 304 -7.55 -24.09 7.24
N LEU A 305 -6.57 -23.55 6.53
CA LEU A 305 -6.48 -22.12 6.22
C LEU A 305 -7.25 -21.77 4.96
N ARG A 306 -8.40 -21.09 5.12
CA ARG A 306 -9.32 -20.77 4.01
C ARG A 306 -9.43 -19.29 3.66
N SER A 307 -8.82 -18.40 4.43
CA SER A 307 -9.13 -16.97 4.39
C SER A 307 -8.53 -16.28 3.15
N ASN A 308 -7.20 -16.19 3.05
CA ASN A 308 -6.50 -15.51 1.95
C ASN A 308 -5.05 -16.02 1.82
N VAL A 309 -4.37 -15.67 0.72
CA VAL A 309 -3.01 -16.15 0.43
C VAL A 309 -1.99 -15.63 1.43
N ARG A 310 -2.18 -14.42 1.97
CA ARG A 310 -1.29 -13.83 2.97
C ARG A 310 -1.26 -14.66 4.27
N GLU A 311 -2.39 -15.19 4.69
CA GLU A 311 -2.45 -16.11 5.83
C GLU A 311 -1.78 -17.45 5.55
N LEU A 312 -1.93 -17.99 4.33
CA LEU A 312 -1.23 -19.21 3.91
C LEU A 312 0.30 -19.01 3.95
N GLU A 313 0.78 -17.92 3.37
CA GLU A 313 2.20 -17.56 3.38
C GLU A 313 2.70 -17.32 4.81
N GLY A 314 1.92 -16.63 5.64
CA GLY A 314 2.25 -16.42 7.05
C GLY A 314 2.38 -17.72 7.83
N ALA A 315 1.48 -18.68 7.60
CA ALA A 315 1.55 -20.00 8.22
C ALA A 315 2.75 -20.80 7.71
N LEU A 316 3.02 -20.79 6.41
CA LEU A 316 4.19 -21.45 5.83
C LEU A 316 5.49 -20.87 6.42
N ASN A 317 5.62 -19.55 6.47
CA ASN A 317 6.78 -18.89 7.08
C ASN A 317 6.97 -19.28 8.54
N ARG A 318 5.88 -19.43 9.31
CA ARG A 318 5.94 -19.91 10.70
C ARG A 318 6.39 -21.36 10.80
N VAL A 319 5.95 -22.23 9.89
CA VAL A 319 6.41 -23.63 9.81
C VAL A 319 7.90 -23.68 9.45
N ILE A 320 8.34 -22.93 8.43
CA ILE A 320 9.74 -22.85 7.99
C ILE A 320 10.62 -22.33 9.13
N ALA A 321 10.22 -21.24 9.79
CA ALA A 321 10.98 -20.69 10.91
C ALA A 321 11.17 -21.72 12.03
N ASN A 322 10.09 -22.41 12.46
CA ASN A 322 10.20 -23.44 13.49
C ASN A 322 11.06 -24.63 13.04
N ALA A 323 11.00 -25.02 11.76
CA ALA A 323 11.78 -26.13 11.24
C ALA A 323 13.27 -25.78 11.25
N ASN A 324 13.62 -24.56 10.85
CA ASN A 324 14.99 -24.05 10.90
C ASN A 324 15.51 -23.91 12.35
N PHE A 325 14.67 -23.49 13.30
CA PHE A 325 15.08 -23.39 14.71
C PHE A 325 15.26 -24.74 15.41
N THR A 326 14.44 -25.74 15.05
CA THR A 326 14.46 -27.05 15.72
C THR A 326 15.26 -28.11 14.97
N GLY A 327 15.58 -27.88 13.70
CA GLY A 327 16.21 -28.85 12.80
C GLY A 327 15.32 -30.08 12.52
N ARG A 328 14.04 -30.04 12.87
CA ARG A 328 13.10 -31.16 12.70
C ARG A 328 12.55 -31.20 11.27
N ALA A 329 12.29 -32.41 10.79
CA ALA A 329 11.56 -32.60 9.53
C ALA A 329 10.12 -32.06 9.63
N ILE A 330 9.63 -31.48 8.54
CA ILE A 330 8.28 -30.93 8.46
C ILE A 330 7.28 -32.08 8.29
N THR A 331 6.71 -32.54 9.41
CA THR A 331 5.63 -33.55 9.46
C THR A 331 4.29 -32.91 9.84
N ILE A 332 3.19 -33.66 9.71
CA ILE A 332 1.85 -33.18 10.10
C ILE A 332 1.81 -32.82 11.59
N ASP A 333 2.40 -33.65 12.46
CA ASP A 333 2.42 -33.39 13.90
C ASP A 333 3.24 -32.14 14.24
N PHE A 334 4.38 -31.97 13.57
CA PHE A 334 5.19 -30.77 13.70
C PHE A 334 4.41 -29.51 13.31
N VAL A 335 3.64 -29.55 12.22
CA VAL A 335 2.82 -28.42 11.78
C VAL A 335 1.68 -28.12 12.77
N ARG A 336 1.06 -29.15 13.38
CA ARG A 336 0.06 -28.96 14.43
C ARG A 336 0.63 -28.24 15.65
N GLU A 337 1.85 -28.59 16.05
CA GLU A 337 2.57 -27.90 17.13
C GLU A 337 2.89 -26.45 16.73
N ALA A 338 3.49 -26.25 15.56
CA ALA A 338 3.96 -24.94 15.08
C ALA A 338 2.81 -23.93 14.83
N LEU A 339 1.64 -24.42 14.40
CA LEU A 339 0.47 -23.60 14.06
C LEU A 339 -0.65 -23.66 15.10
N ARG A 340 -0.40 -24.20 16.30
CA ARG A 340 -1.43 -24.43 17.33
C ARG A 340 -2.32 -23.21 17.58
N ASP A 341 -1.72 -22.03 17.82
CA ASP A 341 -2.47 -20.81 18.13
C ASP A 341 -3.32 -20.35 16.93
N LEU A 342 -2.75 -20.44 15.73
CA LEU A 342 -3.40 -20.01 14.49
C LEU A 342 -4.60 -20.91 14.18
N LEU A 343 -4.42 -22.23 14.31
CA LEU A 343 -5.48 -23.21 14.12
C LEU A 343 -6.58 -23.07 15.19
N ALA A 344 -6.21 -22.81 16.44
CA ALA A 344 -7.17 -22.60 17.54
C ALA A 344 -8.03 -21.36 17.35
N LEU A 345 -7.49 -20.28 16.78
CA LEU A 345 -8.25 -19.08 16.40
C LEU A 345 -9.32 -19.40 15.37
N GLN A 346 -9.04 -20.26 14.38
CA GLN A 346 -10.02 -20.65 13.37
C GLN A 346 -11.09 -21.61 13.89
N GLU A 347 -10.73 -22.57 14.75
CA GLU A 347 -11.71 -23.49 15.34
C GLU A 347 -12.69 -22.77 16.27
N LYS A 348 -12.25 -21.70 16.96
CA LYS A 348 -13.15 -20.83 17.73
C LYS A 348 -14.11 -20.02 16.84
N LEU A 349 -13.83 -19.81 15.56
CA LEU A 349 -14.66 -18.96 14.72
C LEU A 349 -15.91 -19.68 14.16
N VAL A 350 -15.91 -21.01 14.04
CA VAL A 350 -17.02 -21.74 13.38
C VAL A 350 -17.37 -23.03 14.13
N THR A 351 -18.09 -22.89 15.24
CA THR A 351 -18.79 -24.02 15.90
C THR A 351 -20.30 -23.78 15.86
N ILE A 352 -21.11 -24.85 15.88
CA ILE A 352 -22.57 -24.74 15.96
C ILE A 352 -22.97 -23.89 17.17
N ASP A 353 -22.33 -24.12 18.31
CA ASP A 353 -22.56 -23.35 19.54
C ASP A 353 -22.24 -21.86 19.36
N ASN A 354 -21.15 -21.52 18.67
CA ASN A 354 -20.80 -20.11 18.43
C ASN A 354 -21.74 -19.48 17.41
N ILE A 355 -22.13 -20.19 16.36
CA ILE A 355 -23.16 -19.73 15.41
C ILE A 355 -24.47 -19.45 16.15
N GLN A 356 -24.92 -20.39 16.98
CA GLN A 356 -26.14 -20.23 17.76
C GLN A 356 -26.05 -19.07 18.74
N LYS A 357 -24.92 -18.90 19.45
CA LYS A 357 -24.69 -17.76 20.35
C LYS A 357 -24.69 -16.43 19.61
N THR A 358 -23.97 -16.33 18.50
CA THR A 358 -23.90 -15.09 17.71
C THR A 358 -25.27 -14.72 17.13
N VAL A 359 -26.03 -15.68 16.61
CA VAL A 359 -27.40 -15.45 16.13
C VAL A 359 -28.32 -15.05 17.29
N ALA A 360 -28.23 -15.74 18.42
CA ALA A 360 -29.00 -15.43 19.62
C ALA A 360 -28.74 -14.01 20.13
N GLU A 361 -27.46 -13.60 20.17
CA GLU A 361 -27.05 -12.28 20.62
C GLU A 361 -27.46 -11.14 19.68
N TYR A 362 -27.42 -11.38 18.37
CA TYR A 362 -27.86 -10.43 17.35
C TYR A 362 -29.37 -10.18 17.44
N TYR A 363 -30.17 -11.24 17.53
CA TYR A 363 -31.63 -11.17 17.62
C TYR A 363 -32.16 -10.97 19.05
N LYS A 364 -31.26 -10.88 20.05
CA LYS A 364 -31.60 -10.74 21.48
C LYS A 364 -32.54 -11.84 21.99
N ILE A 365 -32.36 -13.06 21.49
CA ILE A 365 -33.08 -14.27 21.92
C ILE A 365 -32.15 -15.19 22.69
N LYS A 366 -32.66 -16.12 23.49
CA LYS A 366 -31.80 -17.10 24.17
C LYS A 366 -31.47 -18.25 23.21
N VAL A 367 -30.28 -18.83 23.35
CA VAL A 367 -29.87 -20.01 22.56
C VAL A 367 -30.82 -21.19 22.76
N ALA A 368 -31.40 -21.33 23.96
CA ALA A 368 -32.41 -22.35 24.24
C ALA A 368 -33.68 -22.18 23.40
N ASP A 369 -34.04 -20.93 23.07
CA ASP A 369 -35.25 -20.62 22.29
C ASP A 369 -35.06 -20.97 20.81
N LEU A 370 -33.83 -20.78 20.28
CA LEU A 370 -33.43 -21.22 18.94
C LEU A 370 -33.56 -22.75 18.75
N LEU A 371 -33.37 -23.52 19.82
CA LEU A 371 -33.44 -24.98 19.81
C LEU A 371 -34.85 -25.51 20.13
N SER A 372 -35.78 -24.63 20.50
CA SER A 372 -37.13 -25.02 20.89
C SER A 372 -38.02 -25.31 19.67
N LYS A 373 -38.98 -26.23 19.80
CA LYS A 373 -39.99 -26.50 18.75
C LYS A 373 -41.03 -25.37 18.60
N ARG A 374 -40.93 -24.29 19.40
CA ARG A 374 -41.90 -23.18 19.40
C ARG A 374 -41.52 -22.14 18.36
N ARG A 375 -42.48 -21.70 17.55
CA ARG A 375 -42.30 -20.60 16.61
C ARG A 375 -42.56 -19.29 17.35
N PHE A 376 -41.53 -18.45 17.49
CA PHE A 376 -41.66 -17.10 18.04
C PHE A 376 -41.75 -16.07 16.90
N PRO A 377 -42.73 -15.15 16.90
CA PRO A 377 -42.75 -14.04 15.96
C PRO A 377 -41.62 -13.07 16.29
N LEU A 378 -40.69 -12.83 15.37
CA LEU A 378 -39.66 -11.80 15.51
C LEU A 378 -40.26 -10.44 15.15
N GLY A 379 -40.85 -9.77 16.14
CA GLY A 379 -41.40 -8.42 16.00
C GLY A 379 -42.34 -8.06 17.14
N GLY A 380 -41.79 -7.46 18.19
CA GLY A 380 -42.57 -7.03 19.35
C GLY A 380 -41.81 -5.98 20.15
N ALA A 381 -41.51 -4.85 19.52
CA ALA A 381 -41.27 -3.63 20.28
C ALA A 381 -42.60 -3.27 20.96
N SER A 382 -42.55 -3.25 22.29
CA SER A 382 -43.59 -2.84 23.21
C SER A 382 -44.37 -1.61 22.74
N ALA A 383 -45.68 -1.75 22.53
CA ALA A 383 -46.64 -0.64 22.61
C ALA A 383 -47.37 -0.77 23.97
N PRO A 384 -47.59 0.32 24.71
CA PRO A 384 -48.27 0.28 26.00
C PRO A 384 -49.77 0.07 25.81
N ASP A 385 -50.38 -0.54 26.82
CA ASP A 385 -51.78 -0.91 26.90
C ASP A 385 -52.75 0.21 26.47
N GLY A 386 -53.72 -0.16 25.64
CA GLY A 386 -54.86 0.66 25.26
C GLY A 386 -55.95 -0.22 24.66
N ASP A 387 -57.10 -0.24 25.31
CA ASP A 387 -58.30 -1.03 25.05
C ASP A 387 -58.74 -1.16 23.59
N GLY A 388 -59.29 -2.33 23.26
CA GLY A 388 -60.53 -2.40 22.48
C GLY A 388 -60.45 -3.07 21.11
N ALA A 389 -61.39 -3.99 20.94
CA ALA A 389 -61.94 -4.54 19.69
C ALA A 389 -61.19 -5.69 19.01
N SER A 390 -61.92 -6.80 18.96
CA SER A 390 -61.71 -7.99 18.16
C SER A 390 -61.57 -7.68 16.67
N GLU A 391 -60.55 -8.22 16.02
CA GLU A 391 -60.64 -8.53 14.60
C GLU A 391 -59.81 -9.78 14.27
N ARG A 392 -60.51 -10.90 14.05
CA ARG A 392 -59.98 -12.03 13.31
C ARG A 392 -59.93 -11.61 11.84
N ALA A 393 -58.74 -11.55 11.26
CA ALA A 393 -58.57 -11.56 9.82
C ALA A 393 -57.58 -12.67 9.44
N ASP A 394 -58.02 -13.48 8.48
CA ASP A 394 -57.46 -14.73 8.01
C ASP A 394 -55.98 -14.67 7.59
N TYR A 395 -55.24 -15.71 7.98
CA TYR A 395 -53.96 -16.06 7.38
C TYR A 395 -54.19 -16.77 6.03
N PRO A 396 -53.64 -16.30 4.90
CA PRO A 396 -53.64 -17.10 3.69
C PRO A 396 -52.62 -18.24 3.81
N GLN A 397 -53.14 -19.47 3.68
CA GLN A 397 -52.36 -20.68 3.45
C GLN A 397 -51.49 -20.53 2.20
N SER A 398 -50.19 -20.31 2.37
CA SER A 398 -49.17 -20.60 1.33
C SER A 398 -47.84 -21.01 1.96
N ALA A 399 -47.90 -22.05 2.79
CA ALA A 399 -46.75 -22.89 3.04
C ALA A 399 -46.54 -23.80 1.81
N ARG A 400 -45.82 -23.31 0.79
CA ARG A 400 -45.15 -24.07 -0.29
C ARG A 400 -44.58 -23.06 -1.28
N ASP A 401 -43.36 -22.60 -1.02
CA ASP A 401 -42.33 -22.28 -2.03
C ASP A 401 -41.19 -21.49 -1.37
N TRP A 402 -40.31 -22.23 -0.70
CA TRP A 402 -38.97 -21.78 -0.30
C TRP A 402 -37.91 -22.65 -1.00
N ARG A 403 -38.01 -22.74 -2.33
CA ARG A 403 -36.93 -23.26 -3.18
C ARG A 403 -36.76 -22.29 -4.34
N CYS A 404 -35.48 -21.97 -4.61
CA CYS A 404 -34.99 -21.22 -5.77
C CYS A 404 -35.11 -19.70 -5.73
N VAL A 405 -34.19 -19.02 -5.02
CA VAL A 405 -33.50 -17.82 -5.57
C VAL A 405 -32.11 -17.72 -4.92
N TRP A 406 -31.18 -18.55 -5.39
CA TRP A 406 -29.75 -18.24 -5.45
C TRP A 406 -29.31 -18.74 -6.83
N TRP A 407 -28.43 -18.00 -7.50
CA TRP A 407 -28.02 -18.07 -8.92
C TRP A 407 -28.69 -17.03 -9.83
N ALA A 408 -28.08 -15.85 -9.89
CA ALA A 408 -27.76 -15.12 -11.13
C ALA A 408 -26.63 -14.12 -10.83
#